data_AF-A0A6Q2YTS3-F1
#
_entry.id   AF-A0A6Q2YTS3-F1
#
_cell.length_a   1.000
_cell.length_b   1.000
_cell.length_c   1.000
_cell.angle_alpha   90.00
_cell.angle_beta   90.00
_cell.angle_gamma   90.00
#
_symmetry.space_group_name_H-M   'P 1'
#
loop_
_entity.id
_entity.type
_entity.pdbx_description
1 polymer ?
#
loop_
_entity_poly.entity_id
_entity_poly.type
_entity_poly.pdbx_seq_one_letter_code
_entity_poly.pdbx_strand_id
1 'polypeptide(L)'
;METMDFDDYTFANKPRKGHGVTFSENFQWWKRPSGVAAVCLGLLCVLLLAGIIGLVFYYGVIGNPFSKEGDQPANSLTIRTKEKDQQQDSLKELTAERDQLNKSLNSRTTERDQLQRSLNTKTKEKDQLQSSLSTMTTERDQLQKNLNTRTTEKNLLQESLTTKTKERDQLENSLKVLTAERDTLKKSLNSRTTERDQLQRSLNTKTKEKDQLQSSLSTMTTEKDKLQQSLNTKTKEKDQLQSSLSTMTTERDQLQKNLNTRTTEKNQLQESLTTKTKERDQLENSLKVLTAERDTLKKSLNSRTTERDQLQRSLNTKTKEKDQLQSSLSTMTTERDQLQKNLNTRTTEKNQLQQSLTTRTKERDQLQNSLKVATAEKDKLKNSLNSKIKERDQLQNRLNTMTAERDPIKTRLNLYEKPCQDGWLKFGASCYYLSTTLDTAAEGRRKCKEMGGDLVVINSQAEQIFINGFKKNIWIGATIEKGSWFWVDSTAFQTTYWMTGEPKLVKDEPPCVGISKMASDPLKSWKAVKCVENLWVCEKA
;
A
#
# COMPACT_ATOMS: atom_id res chain seq x y z
N MET A 1 -46.74 66.18 -17.25
CA MET A 1 -46.88 66.44 -15.79
C MET A 1 -45.82 67.47 -15.39
N GLU A 2 -46.08 68.78 -15.46
CA GLU A 2 -47.39 69.48 -15.50
C GLU A 2 -48.23 69.23 -14.22
N THR A 3 -48.93 70.21 -13.63
CA THR A 3 -49.25 71.58 -14.12
C THR A 3 -49.57 72.57 -12.99
N MET A 4 -49.42 73.87 -13.30
CA MET A 4 -50.22 75.04 -12.89
C MET A 4 -50.80 75.20 -11.46
N ASP A 5 -50.47 76.34 -10.85
CA ASP A 5 -51.38 77.48 -10.55
C ASP A 5 -52.91 77.26 -10.59
N PHE A 6 -53.62 77.85 -9.61
CA PHE A 6 -54.54 78.97 -9.91
C PHE A 6 -54.94 79.80 -8.65
N ASP A 7 -55.38 81.04 -8.88
CA ASP A 7 -55.95 81.96 -7.88
C ASP A 7 -57.44 81.67 -7.56
N ASP A 8 -58.00 82.25 -6.49
CA ASP A 8 -59.31 82.93 -6.61
C ASP A 8 -59.58 84.04 -5.55
N TYR A 9 -60.52 84.91 -5.91
CA TYR A 9 -61.17 86.02 -5.19
C TYR A 9 -62.22 85.48 -4.15
N THR A 10 -63.03 86.23 -3.39
CA THR A 10 -63.95 87.36 -3.69
C THR A 10 -64.61 87.96 -2.41
N PHE A 11 -65.12 89.20 -2.51
CA PHE A 11 -66.34 89.84 -1.91
C PHE A 11 -66.81 89.58 -0.44
N ALA A 12 -67.61 90.43 0.26
CA ALA A 12 -67.95 91.87 0.16
C ALA A 12 -68.93 92.33 1.31
N ASN A 13 -69.33 93.62 1.27
CA ASN A 13 -70.61 94.23 1.72
C ASN A 13 -70.68 95.20 2.94
N LYS A 14 -71.71 96.06 2.90
CA LYS A 14 -72.00 97.28 3.70
C LYS A 14 -73.48 97.32 4.17
N PRO A 15 -73.80 98.20 5.15
CA PRO A 15 -75.05 98.99 5.18
C PRO A 15 -74.79 100.52 5.38
N ARG A 16 -75.80 101.33 5.77
CA ARG A 16 -75.75 102.83 5.71
C ARG A 16 -76.81 103.56 6.58
N LYS A 17 -76.48 104.73 7.16
CA LYS A 17 -77.39 105.84 7.68
C LYS A 17 -78.05 105.64 9.08
N GLY A 18 -78.59 106.65 9.81
CA GLY A 18 -78.53 108.14 9.74
C GLY A 18 -79.85 108.94 10.07
N HIS A 19 -79.74 110.21 10.55
CA HIS A 19 -80.71 111.40 10.57
C HIS A 19 -81.26 111.99 11.92
N GLY A 20 -81.50 113.33 11.95
CA GLY A 20 -82.14 114.19 13.02
C GLY A 20 -81.30 115.42 13.46
N VAL A 21 -81.68 116.72 13.64
CA VAL A 21 -82.91 117.60 13.45
C VAL A 21 -83.95 117.60 14.62
N THR A 22 -84.49 118.70 15.22
CA THR A 22 -84.41 120.22 15.06
C THR A 22 -84.08 120.95 16.43
N PHE A 23 -84.53 122.13 16.95
CA PHE A 23 -85.56 123.21 16.70
C PHE A 23 -85.11 124.65 17.20
N SER A 24 -86.00 125.58 17.65
CA SER A 24 -85.77 127.06 17.79
C SER A 24 -86.59 127.84 18.89
N GLU A 25 -86.29 129.15 19.06
CA GLU A 25 -87.05 130.32 19.68
C GLU A 25 -86.85 130.73 21.19
N ASN A 26 -87.38 131.88 21.70
CA ASN A 26 -86.93 133.31 21.54
C ASN A 26 -87.47 134.31 22.65
N PHE A 27 -86.85 135.51 22.80
CA PHE A 27 -87.41 136.88 23.14
C PHE A 27 -87.78 137.44 24.58
N GLN A 28 -87.40 138.73 24.82
CA GLN A 28 -87.97 139.87 25.63
C GLN A 28 -88.30 139.75 27.16
N TRP A 29 -88.68 140.80 27.95
CA TRP A 29 -88.29 142.25 28.16
C TRP A 29 -89.15 142.86 29.32
N TRP A 30 -88.74 143.94 30.01
CA TRP A 30 -89.58 145.14 30.36
C TRP A 30 -88.91 146.18 31.31
N LYS A 31 -89.58 147.33 31.51
CA LYS A 31 -89.13 148.56 32.21
C LYS A 31 -90.13 149.04 33.29
N ARG A 32 -89.75 150.07 34.08
CA ARG A 32 -90.65 150.84 35.00
C ARG A 32 -91.75 151.60 34.22
N PRO A 33 -92.76 152.20 34.92
CA PRO A 33 -92.91 153.67 34.76
C PRO A 33 -93.48 154.47 35.98
N SER A 34 -93.45 155.81 35.84
CA SER A 34 -94.40 156.91 36.25
C SER A 34 -95.37 156.79 37.45
N GLY A 35 -95.87 157.88 38.06
CA GLY A 35 -95.81 159.33 37.74
C GLY A 35 -97.22 159.99 37.84
N VAL A 36 -97.38 161.27 37.43
CA VAL A 36 -98.64 162.10 37.47
C VAL A 36 -98.95 162.59 38.92
N ALA A 37 -99.02 163.89 39.30
CA ALA A 37 -99.73 165.09 38.78
C ALA A 37 -101.25 165.08 39.11
N ALA A 38 -102.04 166.16 39.14
CA ALA A 38 -101.88 167.60 39.42
C ALA A 38 -103.32 168.22 39.46
N VAL A 39 -103.45 169.56 39.35
CA VAL A 39 -104.70 170.29 38.98
C VAL A 39 -105.84 170.35 40.00
N CYS A 40 -106.00 171.52 40.62
CA CYS A 40 -107.17 172.41 40.46
C CYS A 40 -106.64 173.85 40.57
N LEU A 41 -106.84 174.72 39.57
CA LEU A 41 -108.09 175.45 39.28
C LEU A 41 -108.54 176.30 40.48
N GLY A 42 -108.76 177.61 40.34
CA GLY A 42 -109.06 178.35 39.12
C GLY A 42 -110.41 179.06 39.24
N LEU A 43 -110.66 179.68 40.40
CA LEU A 43 -111.94 180.25 40.78
C LEU A 43 -111.74 181.65 41.37
N LEU A 44 -112.63 182.57 40.99
CA LEU A 44 -112.81 183.92 41.53
C LEU A 44 -111.76 184.99 41.15
N CYS A 45 -111.65 185.24 39.83
CA CYS A 45 -111.30 186.57 39.30
C CYS A 45 -112.55 187.50 39.19
N VAL A 46 -113.73 187.05 39.66
CA VAL A 46 -115.04 187.64 39.31
C VAL A 46 -115.97 187.81 40.52
N LEU A 47 -115.44 188.36 41.62
CA LEU A 47 -116.24 189.15 42.57
C LEU A 47 -115.60 190.53 42.67
N LEU A 48 -116.09 191.45 41.84
CA LEU A 48 -116.87 192.60 42.29
C LEU A 48 -116.03 193.54 43.18
N LEU A 49 -115.44 194.63 42.67
CA LEU A 49 -115.95 195.55 41.64
C LEU A 49 -117.29 196.24 42.02
N ALA A 50 -117.66 196.14 43.30
CA ALA A 50 -118.66 196.97 43.98
C ALA A 50 -118.12 197.28 45.40
N GLY A 51 -118.25 198.50 45.89
CA GLY A 51 -117.56 198.99 47.10
C GLY A 51 -116.99 200.40 46.99
N ILE A 52 -116.95 200.95 45.76
CA ILE A 52 -117.17 202.39 45.55
C ILE A 52 -118.58 202.72 46.08
N ILE A 53 -118.80 203.97 46.53
CA ILE A 53 -119.98 204.46 47.27
C ILE A 53 -119.90 204.07 48.77
N GLY A 54 -119.29 204.94 49.59
CA GLY A 54 -119.16 204.69 51.04
C GLY A 54 -118.79 205.91 51.90
N LEU A 55 -117.68 206.60 51.61
CA LEU A 55 -117.15 207.66 52.51
C LEU A 55 -116.67 208.95 51.82
N VAL A 56 -117.28 209.27 50.67
CA VAL A 56 -117.32 210.64 50.10
C VAL A 56 -118.70 211.30 50.35
N PHE A 57 -119.62 210.60 51.03
CA PHE A 57 -121.01 211.03 51.28
C PHE A 57 -121.50 210.73 52.72
N TYR A 58 -120.64 210.89 53.73
CA TYR A 58 -121.02 210.90 55.15
C TYR A 58 -119.95 211.64 55.99
N TYR A 59 -119.77 212.96 55.88
CA TYR A 59 -120.62 213.99 55.26
C TYR A 59 -119.80 215.06 54.52
N GLY A 60 -120.42 215.66 53.50
CA GLY A 60 -120.26 217.08 53.15
C GLY A 60 -121.63 217.77 53.23
N VAL A 61 -121.69 219.09 53.01
CA VAL A 61 -122.85 219.99 53.30
C VAL A 61 -123.02 220.14 54.83
N ILE A 62 -123.02 221.32 55.46
CA ILE A 62 -123.37 222.73 55.12
C ILE A 62 -122.08 223.60 55.18
N GLY A 63 -121.85 224.70 54.43
CA GLY A 63 -122.51 226.02 54.40
C GLY A 63 -121.98 226.92 55.55
N ASN A 64 -121.55 228.18 55.38
CA ASN A 64 -122.27 229.41 55.01
C ASN A 64 -123.51 229.71 55.89
N PRO A 65 -123.83 230.99 56.25
CA PRO A 65 -123.30 232.24 55.65
C PRO A 65 -122.90 233.38 56.64
N PHE A 66 -122.53 234.52 56.05
CA PHE A 66 -122.44 235.88 56.63
C PHE A 66 -123.83 236.59 56.57
N SER A 67 -123.98 237.83 57.09
CA SER A 67 -125.18 238.75 57.06
C SER A 67 -126.09 238.70 58.31
N LYS A 68 -126.91 239.71 58.70
CA LYS A 68 -127.22 241.15 58.41
C LYS A 68 -128.23 241.60 59.53
N GLU A 69 -128.69 242.83 59.82
CA GLU A 69 -128.45 244.26 59.54
C GLU A 69 -129.76 245.00 59.94
N GLY A 70 -129.70 246.25 60.47
CA GLY A 70 -130.88 247.08 60.86
C GLY A 70 -131.24 247.08 62.38
N ASP A 71 -131.81 248.14 62.97
CA ASP A 71 -132.12 249.48 62.44
C ASP A 71 -132.31 250.59 63.54
N GLN A 72 -132.05 251.87 63.19
CA GLN A 72 -132.48 253.18 63.78
C GLN A 72 -132.37 253.54 65.31
N PRO A 73 -132.35 254.85 65.71
CA PRO A 73 -131.94 256.09 65.00
C PRO A 73 -131.12 257.17 65.81
N ALA A 74 -130.49 258.11 65.05
CA ALA A 74 -130.19 259.54 65.34
C ALA A 74 -129.03 260.03 66.28
N ASN A 75 -128.11 260.83 65.67
CA ASN A 75 -127.24 261.93 66.19
C ASN A 75 -126.33 261.72 67.44
N SER A 76 -125.14 262.35 67.60
CA SER A 76 -124.24 263.06 66.66
C SER A 76 -122.75 262.81 67.05
N LEU A 77 -121.96 263.78 67.56
CA LEU A 77 -120.48 263.69 67.70
C LEU A 77 -120.02 263.43 69.19
N THR A 78 -118.75 263.15 69.58
CA THR A 78 -117.43 263.53 69.02
C THR A 78 -116.23 262.64 69.48
N ILE A 79 -115.42 262.15 68.51
CA ILE A 79 -113.94 261.87 68.50
C ILE A 79 -113.17 261.30 69.76
N ARG A 80 -112.66 260.05 69.61
CA ARG A 80 -111.32 259.48 70.01
C ARG A 80 -110.98 259.07 71.49
N THR A 81 -110.23 257.95 71.56
CA THR A 81 -109.24 257.45 72.57
C THR A 81 -109.66 256.40 73.63
N LYS A 82 -108.83 255.34 73.79
CA LYS A 82 -109.02 254.02 74.46
C LYS A 82 -110.17 253.15 73.91
N GLU A 83 -109.99 251.89 73.50
CA GLU A 83 -108.81 251.04 73.23
C GLU A 83 -108.09 250.25 74.39
N LYS A 84 -107.59 249.06 74.00
CA LYS A 84 -106.57 248.14 74.58
C LYS A 84 -106.87 247.27 75.80
N ASP A 85 -106.65 247.74 77.02
CA ASP A 85 -106.02 246.93 78.08
C ASP A 85 -106.70 245.58 78.42
N GLN A 86 -108.04 245.49 78.38
CA GLN A 86 -108.77 244.27 78.77
C GLN A 86 -108.68 243.11 77.75
N GLN A 87 -108.15 243.34 76.54
CA GLN A 87 -107.92 242.27 75.55
C GLN A 87 -106.57 241.55 75.73
N GLN A 88 -105.69 242.03 76.61
CA GLN A 88 -104.31 241.55 76.70
C GLN A 88 -104.16 240.18 77.40
N ASP A 89 -105.03 239.86 78.37
CA ASP A 89 -104.81 238.71 79.26
C ASP A 89 -105.31 237.37 78.69
N SER A 90 -106.45 237.34 77.98
CA SER A 90 -106.98 236.11 77.36
C SER A 90 -106.03 235.50 76.31
N LEU A 91 -105.06 236.27 75.80
CA LEU A 91 -104.05 235.77 74.86
C LEU A 91 -102.94 234.94 75.56
N LYS A 92 -102.71 235.14 76.87
CA LYS A 92 -101.68 234.42 77.64
C LYS A 92 -102.09 232.98 77.92
N GLU A 93 -103.36 232.77 78.26
CA GLU A 93 -103.89 231.47 78.73
C GLU A 93 -103.84 230.41 77.62
N LEU A 94 -104.34 230.75 76.42
CA LEU A 94 -104.25 229.92 75.21
C LEU A 94 -102.81 229.57 74.80
N THR A 95 -101.82 230.35 75.22
CA THR A 95 -100.40 230.07 74.93
C THR A 95 -99.86 228.92 75.79
N ALA A 96 -100.29 228.80 77.04
CA ALA A 96 -99.85 227.74 77.96
C ALA A 96 -100.39 226.36 77.55
N GLU A 97 -101.65 226.29 77.11
CA GLU A 97 -102.33 225.06 76.71
C GLU A 97 -101.65 224.40 75.49
N ARG A 98 -101.21 225.22 74.52
CA ARG A 98 -100.43 224.80 73.34
C ARG A 98 -99.10 224.14 73.70
N ASP A 99 -98.38 224.66 74.70
CA ASP A 99 -97.09 224.09 75.12
C ASP A 99 -97.24 222.78 75.92
N GLN A 100 -98.36 222.60 76.62
CA GLN A 100 -98.70 221.34 77.28
C GLN A 100 -99.02 220.23 76.26
N LEU A 101 -99.78 220.53 75.21
CA LEU A 101 -100.05 219.62 74.09
C LEU A 101 -98.75 219.18 73.38
N ASN A 102 -97.83 220.12 73.14
CA ASN A 102 -96.57 219.85 72.44
C ASN A 102 -95.65 218.87 73.22
N LYS A 103 -95.63 218.96 74.57
CA LYS A 103 -94.95 217.96 75.42
C LYS A 103 -95.52 216.54 75.24
N SER A 104 -96.84 216.42 75.19
CA SER A 104 -97.52 215.11 75.06
C SER A 104 -97.24 214.43 73.71
N LEU A 105 -97.13 215.22 72.63
CA LEU A 105 -96.79 214.73 71.30
C LEU A 105 -95.36 214.15 71.24
N ASN A 106 -94.39 214.84 71.84
CA ASN A 106 -93.00 214.35 71.92
C ASN A 106 -92.89 213.06 72.76
N SER A 107 -93.69 212.92 73.81
CA SER A 107 -93.76 211.68 74.61
C SER A 107 -94.21 210.48 73.76
N ARG A 108 -95.35 210.59 73.06
CA ARG A 108 -95.86 209.53 72.17
C ARG A 108 -94.91 209.20 71.01
N THR A 109 -94.19 210.20 70.50
CA THR A 109 -93.19 210.00 69.44
C THR A 109 -92.01 209.15 69.94
N THR A 110 -91.54 209.42 71.17
CA THR A 110 -90.46 208.65 71.80
C THR A 110 -90.86 207.20 72.06
N GLU A 111 -92.10 206.98 72.51
CA GLU A 111 -92.69 205.66 72.79
C GLU A 111 -92.83 204.80 71.52
N ARG A 112 -93.34 205.38 70.42
CA ARG A 112 -93.34 204.77 69.07
C ARG A 112 -91.94 204.30 68.66
N ASP A 113 -90.93 205.14 68.89
CA ASP A 113 -89.55 204.87 68.48
C ASP A 113 -88.84 203.85 69.37
N GLN A 114 -89.36 203.54 70.56
CA GLN A 114 -88.96 202.35 71.34
C GLN A 114 -89.61 201.08 70.79
N LEU A 115 -90.92 201.11 70.49
CA LEU A 115 -91.65 199.95 69.95
C LEU A 115 -91.07 199.49 68.60
N GLN A 116 -90.75 200.43 67.70
CA GLN A 116 -90.13 200.11 66.41
C GLN A 116 -88.76 199.42 66.56
N ARG A 117 -87.96 199.81 67.56
CA ARG A 117 -86.69 199.13 67.88
C ARG A 117 -86.91 197.72 68.42
N SER A 118 -87.90 197.52 69.30
CA SER A 118 -88.24 196.19 69.83
C SER A 118 -88.69 195.23 68.72
N LEU A 119 -89.54 195.69 67.80
CA LEU A 119 -89.98 194.91 66.64
C LEU A 119 -88.81 194.48 65.75
N ASN A 120 -87.91 195.43 65.41
CA ASN A 120 -86.74 195.15 64.59
C ASN A 120 -85.79 194.11 65.23
N THR A 121 -85.68 194.09 66.58
CA THR A 121 -84.94 193.05 67.31
C THR A 121 -85.61 191.68 67.20
N LYS A 122 -86.94 191.60 67.37
CA LYS A 122 -87.67 190.32 67.28
C LYS A 122 -87.68 189.73 65.87
N THR A 123 -87.64 190.55 64.82
CA THR A 123 -87.43 190.04 63.45
C THR A 123 -86.06 189.36 63.32
N LYS A 124 -84.98 189.98 63.83
CA LYS A 124 -83.63 189.36 63.80
C LYS A 124 -83.56 188.04 64.56
N GLU A 125 -84.18 187.95 65.74
CA GLU A 125 -84.26 186.69 66.50
C GLU A 125 -84.98 185.58 65.71
N LYS A 126 -86.10 185.92 65.05
CA LYS A 126 -86.83 184.98 64.18
C LYS A 126 -85.96 184.49 63.03
N ASP A 127 -85.27 185.40 62.34
CA ASP A 127 -84.44 185.05 61.18
C ASP A 127 -83.23 184.18 61.59
N GLN A 128 -82.64 184.42 62.77
CA GLN A 128 -81.61 183.56 63.36
C GLN A 128 -82.13 182.15 63.70
N LEU A 129 -83.31 182.04 64.31
CA LEU A 129 -83.94 180.76 64.62
C LEU A 129 -84.31 179.98 63.35
N GLN A 130 -84.83 180.65 62.32
CA GLN A 130 -85.19 180.04 61.05
C GLN A 130 -83.95 179.58 60.24
N SER A 131 -82.83 180.32 60.34
CA SER A 131 -81.53 179.87 59.84
C SER A 131 -81.05 178.60 60.58
N SER A 132 -81.07 178.62 61.91
CA SER A 132 -80.65 177.47 62.74
C SER A 132 -81.48 176.21 62.47
N LEU A 133 -82.79 176.35 62.27
CA LEU A 133 -83.68 175.24 61.92
C LEU A 133 -83.34 174.64 60.54
N SER A 134 -82.93 175.47 59.57
CA SER A 134 -82.47 175.03 58.25
C SER A 134 -81.18 174.20 58.34
N THR A 135 -80.21 174.67 59.15
CA THR A 135 -78.97 173.94 59.44
C THR A 135 -79.26 172.58 60.08
N MET A 136 -80.04 172.55 61.17
CA MET A 136 -80.42 171.31 61.86
C MET A 136 -81.16 170.31 60.96
N THR A 137 -81.99 170.81 60.03
CA THR A 137 -82.69 169.97 59.04
C THR A 137 -81.69 169.35 58.05
N THR A 138 -80.72 170.13 57.60
CA THR A 138 -79.65 169.67 56.68
C THR A 138 -78.75 168.62 57.35
N GLU A 139 -78.38 168.84 58.62
CA GLU A 139 -77.59 167.89 59.41
C GLU A 139 -78.34 166.57 59.64
N ARG A 140 -79.63 166.62 60.00
CA ARG A 140 -80.50 165.44 60.13
C ARG A 140 -80.51 164.62 58.84
N ASP A 141 -80.67 165.27 57.69
CA ASP A 141 -80.79 164.57 56.41
C ASP A 141 -79.45 163.97 55.95
N GLN A 142 -78.32 164.62 56.27
CA GLN A 142 -77.00 164.05 56.08
C GLN A 142 -76.72 162.86 57.03
N LEU A 143 -77.18 162.92 58.29
CA LEU A 143 -77.10 161.79 59.23
C LEU A 143 -77.97 160.60 58.79
N GLN A 144 -79.20 160.85 58.31
CA GLN A 144 -80.08 159.82 57.75
C GLN A 144 -79.44 159.16 56.51
N LYS A 145 -78.83 159.96 55.63
CA LYS A 145 -78.05 159.45 54.47
C LYS A 145 -76.89 158.57 54.93
N ASN A 146 -76.11 158.99 55.92
CA ASN A 146 -75.00 158.20 56.48
C ASN A 146 -75.50 156.89 57.11
N LEU A 147 -76.64 156.90 57.81
CA LEU A 147 -77.25 155.70 58.41
C LEU A 147 -77.70 154.70 57.33
N ASN A 148 -78.32 155.19 56.25
CA ASN A 148 -78.75 154.37 55.12
C ASN A 148 -77.55 153.72 54.39
N THR A 149 -76.46 154.49 54.20
CA THR A 149 -75.19 153.95 53.67
C THR A 149 -74.64 152.84 54.57
N ARG A 150 -74.46 153.10 55.88
CA ARG A 150 -73.94 152.09 56.82
C ARG A 150 -74.82 150.84 56.94
N THR A 151 -76.13 150.98 56.79
CA THR A 151 -77.07 149.84 56.75
C THR A 151 -76.85 149.00 55.48
N THR A 152 -76.59 149.65 54.35
CA THR A 152 -76.26 148.98 53.08
C THR A 152 -74.90 148.27 53.16
N GLU A 153 -73.87 148.93 53.71
CA GLU A 153 -72.55 148.34 53.99
C GLU A 153 -72.66 147.10 54.89
N LYS A 154 -73.42 147.18 55.98
CA LYS A 154 -73.65 146.05 56.89
C LYS A 154 -74.29 144.87 56.17
N ASN A 155 -75.30 145.12 55.33
CA ASN A 155 -75.98 144.05 54.59
C ASN A 155 -75.06 143.37 53.57
N LEU A 156 -74.24 144.13 52.85
CA LEU A 156 -73.23 143.59 51.92
C LEU A 156 -72.15 142.78 52.66
N LEU A 157 -71.70 143.23 53.83
CA LEU A 157 -70.76 142.47 54.68
C LEU A 157 -71.40 141.19 55.23
N GLN A 158 -72.68 141.21 55.59
CA GLN A 158 -73.42 140.02 56.02
C GLN A 158 -73.55 139.00 54.88
N GLU A 159 -73.90 139.46 53.67
CA GLU A 159 -73.98 138.61 52.47
C GLU A 159 -72.61 138.00 52.12
N SER A 160 -71.55 138.81 52.15
CA SER A 160 -70.16 138.35 51.98
C SER A 160 -69.77 137.30 53.02
N LEU A 161 -70.09 137.51 54.30
CA LEU A 161 -69.82 136.55 55.38
C LEU A 161 -70.58 135.23 55.19
N THR A 162 -71.86 135.26 54.80
CA THR A 162 -72.60 134.03 54.50
C THR A 162 -72.04 133.30 53.28
N THR A 163 -71.51 134.02 52.30
CA THR A 163 -70.83 133.45 51.13
C THR A 163 -69.51 132.77 51.52
N LYS A 164 -68.67 133.44 52.32
CA LYS A 164 -67.42 132.84 52.84
C LYS A 164 -67.66 131.68 53.81
N THR A 165 -68.79 131.66 54.52
CA THR A 165 -69.22 130.51 55.31
C THR A 165 -69.52 129.31 54.40
N LYS A 166 -70.31 129.50 53.33
CA LYS A 166 -70.59 128.44 52.33
C LYS A 166 -69.31 127.92 51.65
N GLU A 167 -68.39 128.82 51.26
CA GLU A 167 -67.09 128.43 50.69
C GLU A 167 -66.26 127.57 51.67
N ARG A 168 -66.17 127.98 52.95
CA ARG A 168 -65.50 127.20 54.00
C ARG A 168 -66.11 125.82 54.15
N ASP A 169 -67.44 125.73 54.19
CA ASP A 169 -68.15 124.46 54.43
C ASP A 169 -68.02 123.50 53.23
N GLN A 170 -67.98 124.05 52.01
CA GLN A 170 -67.63 123.31 50.79
C GLN A 170 -66.18 122.80 50.81
N LEU A 171 -65.22 123.62 51.25
CA LEU A 171 -63.81 123.23 51.39
C LEU A 171 -63.62 122.17 52.49
N GLU A 172 -64.30 122.29 53.63
CA GLU A 172 -64.26 121.30 54.71
C GLU A 172 -64.83 119.95 54.25
N ASN A 173 -65.95 119.96 53.51
CA ASN A 173 -66.51 118.75 52.92
C ASN A 173 -65.56 118.13 51.88
N SER A 174 -64.93 118.95 51.02
CA SER A 174 -63.95 118.50 50.03
C SER A 174 -62.73 117.85 50.70
N LEU A 175 -62.24 118.45 51.81
CA LEU A 175 -61.13 117.92 52.59
C LEU A 175 -61.49 116.59 53.30
N LYS A 176 -62.73 116.43 53.77
CA LYS A 176 -63.24 115.15 54.29
C LYS A 176 -63.28 114.06 53.21
N VAL A 177 -63.74 114.38 51.99
CA VAL A 177 -63.73 113.45 50.85
C VAL A 177 -62.31 113.02 50.50
N LEU A 178 -61.40 113.99 50.27
CA LEU A 178 -59.99 113.71 49.96
C LEU A 178 -59.28 112.90 51.07
N THR A 179 -59.69 113.07 52.33
CA THR A 179 -59.18 112.28 53.48
C THR A 179 -59.66 110.83 53.40
N ALA A 180 -60.93 110.59 53.06
CA ALA A 180 -61.48 109.25 52.88
C ALA A 180 -60.91 108.54 51.64
N GLU A 181 -60.67 109.28 50.54
CA GLU A 181 -59.98 108.79 49.34
C GLU A 181 -58.54 108.40 49.66
N ARG A 182 -57.77 109.26 50.33
CA ARG A 182 -56.41 108.96 50.82
C ARG A 182 -56.37 107.67 51.63
N ASP A 183 -57.28 107.49 52.57
CA ASP A 183 -57.28 106.30 53.43
C ASP A 183 -57.75 105.03 52.71
N THR A 184 -58.58 105.18 51.66
CA THR A 184 -58.93 104.09 50.75
C THR A 184 -57.74 103.71 49.87
N LEU A 185 -57.03 104.69 49.29
CA LEU A 185 -55.78 104.47 48.55
C LEU A 185 -54.70 103.82 49.42
N LYS A 186 -54.58 104.22 50.69
CA LYS A 186 -53.66 103.63 51.67
C LYS A 186 -53.98 102.15 51.96
N LYS A 187 -55.26 101.79 52.08
CA LYS A 187 -55.69 100.38 52.18
C LYS A 187 -55.32 99.59 50.92
N SER A 188 -55.62 100.13 49.73
CA SER A 188 -55.28 99.51 48.45
C SER A 188 -53.77 99.33 48.25
N LEU A 189 -52.96 100.30 48.68
CA LEU A 189 -51.49 100.23 48.65
C LEU A 189 -50.96 99.13 49.58
N ASN A 190 -51.48 99.03 50.81
CA ASN A 190 -51.12 97.96 51.74
C ASN A 190 -51.51 96.57 51.20
N SER A 191 -52.66 96.46 50.53
CA SER A 191 -53.10 95.22 49.86
C SER A 191 -52.14 94.83 48.73
N ARG A 192 -51.81 95.77 47.83
CA ARG A 192 -50.84 95.54 46.73
C ARG A 192 -49.43 95.24 47.24
N THR A 193 -49.03 95.80 48.38
CA THR A 193 -47.75 95.48 49.03
C THR A 193 -47.75 94.03 49.53
N THR A 194 -48.83 93.60 50.17
CA THR A 194 -49.01 92.21 50.63
C THR A 194 -49.02 91.21 49.48
N GLU A 195 -49.72 91.54 48.39
CA GLU A 195 -49.77 90.77 47.13
C GLU A 195 -48.37 90.65 46.49
N ARG A 196 -47.64 91.78 46.34
CA ARG A 196 -46.24 91.79 45.89
C ARG A 196 -45.36 90.88 46.74
N ASP A 197 -45.51 90.92 48.06
CA ASP A 197 -44.67 90.15 48.98
C ASP A 197 -45.07 88.66 49.06
N GLN A 198 -46.29 88.30 48.64
CA GLN A 198 -46.67 86.92 48.34
C GLN A 198 -46.07 86.46 47.00
N LEU A 199 -46.18 87.27 45.94
CA LEU A 199 -45.60 86.99 44.63
C LEU A 199 -44.07 86.84 44.70
N GLN A 200 -43.37 87.67 45.46
CA GLN A 200 -41.92 87.55 45.67
C GLN A 200 -41.55 86.24 46.39
N ARG A 201 -42.35 85.80 47.37
CA ARG A 201 -42.14 84.49 48.03
C ARG A 201 -42.40 83.32 47.08
N SER A 202 -43.43 83.42 46.24
CA SER A 202 -43.70 82.43 45.18
C SER A 202 -42.54 82.36 44.18
N LEU A 203 -42.09 83.51 43.68
CA LEU A 203 -40.95 83.62 42.76
C LEU A 203 -39.67 83.03 43.38
N ASN A 204 -39.33 83.40 44.61
CA ASN A 204 -38.17 82.85 45.32
C ASN A 204 -38.27 81.32 45.51
N THR A 205 -39.48 80.78 45.63
CA THR A 205 -39.71 79.32 45.71
C THR A 205 -39.52 78.68 44.34
N LYS A 206 -40.06 79.26 43.26
CA LYS A 206 -39.86 78.77 41.89
C LYS A 206 -38.42 78.88 41.39
N THR A 207 -37.64 79.85 41.86
CA THR A 207 -36.18 79.88 41.64
C THR A 207 -35.52 78.66 42.30
N LYS A 208 -35.82 78.35 43.56
CA LYS A 208 -35.27 77.17 44.24
C LYS A 208 -35.67 75.85 43.56
N GLU A 209 -36.92 75.71 43.12
CA GLU A 209 -37.37 74.55 42.33
C GLU A 209 -36.59 74.44 41.01
N LYS A 210 -36.39 75.56 40.30
CA LYS A 210 -35.58 75.60 39.07
C LYS A 210 -34.14 75.18 39.33
N ASP A 211 -33.51 75.68 40.38
CA ASP A 211 -32.11 75.38 40.72
C ASP A 211 -31.95 73.90 41.10
N GLN A 212 -32.92 73.32 41.84
CA GLN A 212 -32.99 71.88 42.13
C GLN A 212 -33.17 71.04 40.87
N LEU A 213 -34.07 71.44 39.96
CA LEU A 213 -34.26 70.77 38.66
C LEU A 213 -33.00 70.87 37.78
N GLN A 214 -32.30 72.00 37.79
CA GLN A 214 -31.06 72.20 37.04
C GLN A 214 -29.90 71.37 37.61
N SER A 215 -29.82 71.21 38.93
CA SER A 215 -28.88 70.28 39.60
C SER A 215 -29.23 68.81 39.37
N SER A 216 -30.52 68.49 39.21
CA SER A 216 -30.98 67.14 38.86
C SER A 216 -30.61 66.83 37.40
N LEU A 217 -30.80 67.79 36.49
CA LEU A 217 -30.47 67.68 35.08
C LEU A 217 -28.97 67.51 34.83
N SER A 218 -28.11 68.23 35.55
CA SER A 218 -26.64 68.04 35.45
C SER A 218 -26.20 66.67 35.99
N THR A 219 -26.84 66.18 37.04
CA THR A 219 -26.63 64.82 37.56
C THR A 219 -27.02 63.77 36.51
N MET A 220 -28.24 63.84 35.97
CA MET A 220 -28.72 62.93 34.91
C MET A 220 -27.86 63.00 33.64
N THR A 221 -27.33 64.17 33.29
CA THR A 221 -26.39 64.32 32.16
C THR A 221 -25.08 63.59 32.45
N THR A 222 -24.53 63.75 33.66
CA THR A 222 -23.31 63.06 34.09
C THR A 222 -23.50 61.53 34.13
N GLU A 223 -24.68 61.04 34.50
CA GLU A 223 -25.01 59.61 34.43
C GLU A 223 -25.17 59.11 32.99
N LYS A 224 -25.84 59.87 32.13
CA LYS A 224 -25.94 59.58 30.69
C LYS A 224 -24.54 59.45 30.07
N ASP A 225 -23.62 60.35 30.39
CA ASP A 225 -22.27 60.34 29.83
C ASP A 225 -21.44 59.14 30.34
N LYS A 226 -21.59 58.76 31.62
CA LYS A 226 -21.02 57.50 32.17
C LYS A 226 -21.60 56.27 31.47
N LEU A 227 -22.91 56.22 31.25
CA LEU A 227 -23.57 55.13 30.54
C LEU A 227 -23.12 55.05 29.07
N GLN A 228 -22.96 56.19 28.40
CA GLN A 228 -22.43 56.27 27.04
C GLN A 228 -20.96 55.80 26.98
N GLN A 229 -20.13 56.16 27.96
CA GLN A 229 -18.75 55.67 28.06
C GLN A 229 -18.69 54.15 28.30
N SER A 230 -19.57 53.63 29.16
CA SER A 230 -19.71 52.19 29.41
C SER A 230 -20.17 51.44 28.16
N LEU A 231 -21.17 51.96 27.45
CA LEU A 231 -21.65 51.42 26.18
C LEU A 231 -20.55 51.42 25.12
N ASN A 232 -19.82 52.52 24.95
CA ASN A 232 -18.70 52.62 24.01
C ASN A 232 -17.58 51.61 24.34
N THR A 233 -17.34 51.32 25.62
CA THR A 233 -16.39 50.29 26.05
C THR A 233 -16.92 48.89 25.71
N LYS A 234 -18.20 48.60 25.98
CA LYS A 234 -18.81 47.30 25.65
C LYS A 234 -18.93 47.05 24.15
N THR A 235 -19.09 48.09 23.32
CA THR A 235 -18.97 47.97 21.85
C THR A 235 -17.56 47.52 21.46
N LYS A 236 -16.50 48.15 22.01
CA LYS A 236 -15.11 47.75 21.73
C LYS A 236 -14.82 46.31 22.18
N GLU A 237 -15.29 45.89 23.36
CA GLU A 237 -15.18 44.49 23.81
C GLU A 237 -15.89 43.52 22.85
N LYS A 238 -17.10 43.86 22.40
CA LYS A 238 -17.84 43.07 21.40
C LYS A 238 -17.07 42.97 20.09
N ASP A 239 -16.54 44.07 19.57
CA ASP A 239 -15.80 44.10 18.30
C ASP A 239 -14.50 43.29 18.40
N GLN A 240 -13.80 43.34 19.55
CA GLN A 240 -12.65 42.48 19.84
C GLN A 240 -13.05 41.00 19.88
N LEU A 241 -14.10 40.64 20.60
CA LEU A 241 -14.61 39.26 20.66
C LEU A 241 -15.06 38.74 19.29
N GLN A 242 -15.70 39.58 18.47
CA GLN A 242 -16.14 39.23 17.13
C GLN A 242 -14.95 39.06 16.17
N SER A 243 -13.89 39.85 16.33
CA SER A 243 -12.62 39.66 15.61
C SER A 243 -11.94 38.34 16.02
N SER A 244 -11.82 38.07 17.32
CA SER A 244 -11.30 36.79 17.84
C SER A 244 -12.10 35.58 17.36
N LEU A 245 -13.43 35.68 17.31
CA LEU A 245 -14.31 34.64 16.77
C LEU A 245 -14.05 34.39 15.27
N SER A 246 -13.76 35.44 14.49
CA SER A 246 -13.38 35.32 13.08
C SER A 246 -12.05 34.58 12.91
N THR A 247 -11.05 34.88 13.75
CA THR A 247 -9.77 34.17 13.78
C THR A 247 -9.96 32.69 14.11
N MET A 248 -10.66 32.37 15.21
CA MET A 248 -10.97 30.99 15.62
C MET A 248 -11.76 30.22 14.56
N THR A 249 -12.65 30.89 13.82
CA THR A 249 -13.39 30.30 12.69
C THR A 249 -12.44 29.93 11.54
N THR A 250 -11.52 30.83 11.21
CA THR A 250 -10.51 30.61 10.16
C THR A 250 -9.54 29.48 10.52
N GLU A 251 -9.10 29.42 11.78
CA GLU A 251 -8.26 28.34 12.30
C GLU A 251 -8.98 26.98 12.27
N ARG A 252 -10.24 26.92 12.71
CA ARG A 252 -11.09 25.73 12.62
C ARG A 252 -11.18 25.22 11.17
N ASP A 253 -11.41 26.11 10.22
CA ASP A 253 -11.62 25.73 8.81
C ASP A 253 -10.30 25.27 8.15
N GLN A 254 -9.16 25.84 8.54
CA GLN A 254 -7.84 25.34 8.14
C GLN A 254 -7.51 23.99 8.80
N LEU A 255 -7.90 23.76 10.06
CA LEU A 255 -7.76 22.46 10.72
C LEU A 255 -8.66 21.40 10.06
N GLN A 256 -9.89 21.74 9.69
CA GLN A 256 -10.79 20.85 8.94
C GLN A 256 -10.21 20.49 7.57
N LYS A 257 -9.62 21.46 6.86
CA LYS A 257 -8.91 21.20 5.59
C LYS A 257 -7.73 20.23 5.79
N ASN A 258 -6.94 20.43 6.83
CA ASN A 258 -5.82 19.55 7.18
C ASN A 258 -6.29 18.12 7.54
N LEU A 259 -7.40 17.99 8.28
CA LEU A 259 -8.03 16.70 8.62
C LEU A 259 -8.49 15.96 7.37
N ASN A 260 -9.12 16.66 6.43
CA ASN A 260 -9.58 16.09 5.16
C ASN A 260 -8.39 15.58 4.32
N THR A 261 -7.32 16.36 4.19
CA THR A 261 -6.08 15.93 3.50
C THR A 261 -5.49 14.67 4.13
N ARG A 262 -5.32 14.64 5.45
CA ARG A 262 -4.82 13.45 6.17
C ARG A 262 -5.71 12.22 6.04
N THR A 263 -7.02 12.42 5.87
CA THR A 263 -7.96 11.32 5.62
C THR A 263 -7.75 10.73 4.22
N THR A 264 -7.52 11.56 3.21
CA THR A 264 -7.15 11.12 1.86
C THR A 264 -5.80 10.38 1.85
N GLU A 265 -4.77 10.95 2.49
CA GLU A 265 -3.45 10.30 2.67
C GLU A 265 -3.57 8.91 3.31
N LYS A 266 -4.34 8.81 4.40
CA LYS A 266 -4.62 7.53 5.09
C LYS A 266 -5.27 6.51 4.15
N ASN A 267 -6.26 6.93 3.35
CA ASN A 267 -6.96 6.02 2.44
C ASN A 267 -6.04 5.53 1.31
N GLN A 268 -5.18 6.39 0.77
CA GLN A 268 -4.16 5.99 -0.23
C GLN A 268 -3.13 5.01 0.36
N LEU A 269 -2.69 5.24 1.60
CA LEU A 269 -1.80 4.31 2.31
C LEU A 269 -2.48 2.96 2.60
N GLN A 270 -3.77 2.97 2.96
CA GLN A 270 -4.58 1.76 3.15
C GLN A 270 -4.66 0.94 1.85
N GLU A 271 -4.95 1.59 0.71
CA GLU A 271 -5.05 0.94 -0.60
C GLU A 271 -3.70 0.36 -1.07
N SER A 272 -2.62 1.13 -0.91
CA SER A 272 -1.24 0.68 -1.15
C SER A 272 -0.88 -0.54 -0.30
N LEU A 273 -1.25 -0.53 0.99
CA LEU A 273 -1.03 -1.67 1.89
C LEU A 273 -1.81 -2.92 1.45
N THR A 274 -3.07 -2.79 1.02
CA THR A 274 -3.83 -3.94 0.48
C THR A 274 -3.21 -4.49 -0.81
N THR A 275 -2.62 -3.63 -1.63
CA THR A 275 -1.93 -4.02 -2.86
C THR A 275 -0.64 -4.78 -2.56
N LYS A 276 0.20 -4.26 -1.65
CA LYS A 276 1.41 -4.95 -1.20
C LYS A 276 1.13 -6.25 -0.44
N THR A 277 -0.02 -6.35 0.22
CA THR A 277 -0.50 -7.62 0.81
C THR A 277 -0.78 -8.66 -0.28
N LYS A 278 -1.50 -8.30 -1.36
CA LYS A 278 -1.75 -9.20 -2.51
C LYS A 278 -0.45 -9.64 -3.20
N GLU A 279 0.51 -8.73 -3.40
CA GLU A 279 1.83 -9.05 -3.97
C GLU A 279 2.58 -10.07 -3.10
N ARG A 280 2.62 -9.86 -1.78
CA ARG A 280 3.22 -10.80 -0.82
C ARG A 280 2.59 -12.18 -0.93
N ASP A 281 1.26 -12.26 -0.97
CA ASP A 281 0.53 -13.53 -0.96
C ASP A 281 0.74 -14.30 -2.28
N GLN A 282 0.86 -13.58 -3.41
CA GLN A 282 1.28 -14.14 -4.71
C GLN A 282 2.73 -14.68 -4.67
N LEU A 283 3.66 -13.94 -4.07
CA LEU A 283 5.05 -14.38 -3.90
C LEU A 283 5.14 -15.60 -2.97
N GLU A 284 4.37 -15.64 -1.88
CA GLU A 284 4.36 -16.78 -0.95
C GLU A 284 3.84 -18.06 -1.64
N ASN A 285 2.78 -17.95 -2.44
CA ASN A 285 2.29 -19.07 -3.24
C ASN A 285 3.28 -19.50 -4.32
N SER A 286 3.96 -18.56 -4.99
CA SER A 286 5.04 -18.87 -5.94
C SER A 286 6.20 -19.62 -5.27
N LEU A 287 6.58 -19.21 -4.05
CA LEU A 287 7.63 -19.84 -3.26
C LEU A 287 7.22 -21.26 -2.80
N LYS A 288 5.94 -21.50 -2.46
CA LYS A 288 5.40 -22.84 -2.18
C LYS A 288 5.47 -23.76 -3.41
N VAL A 289 5.16 -23.26 -4.61
CA VAL A 289 5.27 -24.03 -5.87
C VAL A 289 6.74 -24.40 -6.13
N LEU A 290 7.64 -23.42 -6.14
CA LEU A 290 9.08 -23.65 -6.34
C LEU A 290 9.69 -24.61 -5.29
N THR A 291 9.17 -24.59 -4.06
CA THR A 291 9.54 -25.53 -2.99
C THR A 291 9.12 -26.97 -3.32
N ALA A 292 7.90 -27.18 -3.83
CA ALA A 292 7.41 -28.49 -4.25
C ALA A 292 8.11 -29.01 -5.51
N GLU A 293 8.43 -28.13 -6.46
CA GLU A 293 9.23 -28.46 -7.66
C GLU A 293 10.64 -28.88 -7.28
N ARG A 294 11.34 -28.11 -6.43
CA ARG A 294 12.66 -28.44 -5.87
C ARG A 294 12.66 -29.83 -5.23
N ASP A 295 11.66 -30.14 -4.40
CA ASP A 295 11.61 -31.42 -3.69
C ASP A 295 11.23 -32.59 -4.62
N THR A 296 10.52 -32.32 -5.71
CA THR A 296 10.27 -33.27 -6.80
C THR A 296 11.55 -33.53 -7.60
N LEU A 297 12.28 -32.49 -7.99
CA LEU A 297 13.60 -32.59 -8.63
C LEU A 297 14.61 -33.33 -7.75
N LYS A 298 14.59 -33.12 -6.43
CA LYS A 298 15.44 -33.82 -5.46
C LYS A 298 15.13 -35.32 -5.41
N LYS A 299 13.85 -35.73 -5.48
CA LYS A 299 13.46 -37.15 -5.61
C LYS A 299 13.98 -37.75 -6.93
N SER A 300 13.78 -37.05 -8.05
CA SER A 300 14.26 -37.49 -9.38
C SER A 300 15.79 -37.60 -9.44
N LEU A 301 16.50 -36.67 -8.80
CA LEU A 301 17.97 -36.71 -8.68
C LEU A 301 18.42 -37.95 -7.90
N ASN A 302 17.85 -38.20 -6.72
CA ASN A 302 18.16 -39.39 -5.91
C ASN A 302 17.89 -40.71 -6.68
N SER A 303 16.82 -40.74 -7.48
CA SER A 303 16.50 -41.87 -8.36
C SER A 303 17.58 -42.07 -9.42
N ARG A 304 18.01 -41.00 -10.11
CA ARG A 304 19.11 -41.04 -11.09
C ARG A 304 20.46 -41.38 -10.46
N THR A 305 20.73 -40.96 -9.23
CA THR A 305 21.92 -41.41 -8.47
C THR A 305 21.88 -42.92 -8.24
N THR A 306 20.71 -43.45 -7.82
CA THR A 306 20.53 -44.89 -7.60
C THR A 306 20.70 -45.70 -8.88
N GLU A 307 20.13 -45.22 -10.00
CA GLU A 307 20.28 -45.78 -11.35
C GLU A 307 21.76 -45.78 -11.80
N ARG A 308 22.45 -44.64 -11.69
CA ARG A 308 23.89 -44.52 -11.95
C ARG A 308 24.70 -45.53 -11.13
N ASP A 309 24.38 -45.70 -9.85
CA ASP A 309 25.12 -46.58 -8.95
C ASP A 309 24.78 -48.07 -9.16
N GLN A 310 23.64 -48.38 -9.80
CA GLN A 310 23.36 -49.71 -10.36
C GLN A 310 24.16 -49.94 -11.65
N LEU A 311 24.15 -48.97 -12.58
CA LEU A 311 24.90 -49.03 -13.83
C LEU A 311 26.41 -49.17 -13.59
N GLN A 312 26.97 -48.45 -12.61
CA GLN A 312 28.39 -48.58 -12.22
C GLN A 312 28.72 -49.97 -11.67
N ARG A 313 27.81 -50.59 -10.89
CA ARG A 313 27.98 -51.97 -10.42
C ARG A 313 27.89 -52.98 -11.56
N SER A 314 26.99 -52.77 -12.53
CA SER A 314 26.90 -53.57 -13.75
C SER A 314 28.18 -53.46 -14.59
N LEU A 315 28.66 -52.24 -14.83
CA LEU A 315 29.91 -51.96 -15.55
C LEU A 315 31.11 -52.61 -14.85
N ASN A 316 31.26 -52.45 -13.53
CA ASN A 316 32.33 -53.09 -12.76
C ASN A 316 32.27 -54.63 -12.84
N THR A 317 31.07 -55.21 -13.00
CA THR A 317 30.88 -56.65 -13.20
C THR A 317 31.28 -57.06 -14.62
N LYS A 318 30.88 -56.30 -15.65
CA LYS A 318 31.30 -56.54 -17.05
C LYS A 318 32.79 -56.33 -17.29
N THR A 319 33.45 -55.43 -16.54
CA THR A 319 34.92 -55.35 -16.54
C THR A 319 35.54 -56.64 -16.01
N LYS A 320 35.06 -57.18 -14.87
CA LYS A 320 35.55 -58.46 -14.34
C LYS A 320 35.32 -59.64 -15.30
N GLU A 321 34.14 -59.71 -15.93
CA GLU A 321 33.86 -60.72 -16.97
C GLU A 321 34.83 -60.57 -18.16
N LYS A 322 35.07 -59.35 -18.63
CA LYS A 322 36.04 -59.07 -19.71
C LYS A 322 37.45 -59.48 -19.30
N ASP A 323 37.89 -59.18 -18.09
CA ASP A 323 39.23 -59.52 -17.61
C ASP A 323 39.39 -61.04 -17.48
N GLN A 324 38.37 -61.76 -17.00
CA GLN A 324 38.32 -63.23 -16.99
C GLN A 324 38.35 -63.83 -18.41
N LEU A 325 37.60 -63.27 -19.35
CA LEU A 325 37.62 -63.68 -20.76
C LEU A 325 38.99 -63.40 -21.41
N GLN A 326 39.64 -62.28 -21.07
CA GLN A 326 40.98 -61.93 -21.54
C GLN A 326 42.06 -62.87 -20.97
N SER A 327 41.96 -63.26 -19.69
CA SER A 327 42.82 -64.31 -19.10
C SER A 327 42.59 -65.67 -19.75
N SER A 328 41.33 -66.03 -20.01
CA SER A 328 40.96 -67.28 -20.69
C SER A 328 41.50 -67.31 -22.13
N LEU A 329 41.37 -66.20 -22.86
CA LEU A 329 41.91 -66.04 -24.21
C LEU A 329 43.44 -66.13 -24.23
N SER A 330 44.12 -65.56 -23.22
CA SER A 330 45.58 -65.71 -23.06
C SER A 330 45.96 -67.18 -22.86
N THR A 331 45.22 -67.92 -22.04
CA THR A 331 45.43 -69.36 -21.79
C THR A 331 45.24 -70.18 -23.07
N MET A 332 44.10 -69.99 -23.77
CA MET A 332 43.84 -70.61 -25.08
C MET A 332 44.90 -70.25 -26.13
N THR A 333 45.48 -69.05 -26.06
CA THR A 333 46.58 -68.62 -26.95
C THR A 333 47.86 -69.40 -26.65
N THR A 334 48.23 -69.55 -25.37
CA THR A 334 49.38 -70.38 -24.96
C THR A 334 49.18 -71.85 -25.31
N GLU A 335 47.97 -72.40 -25.12
CA GLU A 335 47.64 -73.77 -25.54
C GLU A 335 47.73 -73.95 -27.05
N ARG A 336 47.16 -73.03 -27.84
CA ARG A 336 47.30 -73.01 -29.31
C ARG A 336 48.77 -73.01 -29.73
N ASP A 337 49.60 -72.18 -29.11
CA ASP A 337 51.00 -72.05 -29.48
C ASP A 337 51.83 -73.28 -29.09
N GLN A 338 51.50 -73.93 -27.97
CA GLN A 338 52.08 -75.22 -27.60
C GLN A 338 51.59 -76.36 -28.52
N LEU A 339 50.33 -76.35 -28.95
CA LEU A 339 49.80 -77.29 -29.95
C LEU A 339 50.45 -77.08 -31.32
N GLN A 340 50.67 -75.82 -31.74
CA GLN A 340 51.39 -75.49 -32.97
C GLN A 340 52.85 -75.96 -32.90
N LYS A 341 53.53 -75.78 -31.75
CA LYS A 341 54.86 -76.32 -31.50
C LYS A 341 54.88 -77.85 -31.61
N ASN A 342 53.93 -78.53 -30.97
CA ASN A 342 53.79 -79.99 -31.06
C ASN A 342 53.52 -80.47 -32.50
N LEU A 343 52.67 -79.75 -33.25
CA LEU A 343 52.36 -80.04 -34.65
C LEU A 343 53.58 -79.83 -35.56
N ASN A 344 54.38 -78.79 -35.32
CA ASN A 344 55.64 -78.57 -36.02
C ASN A 344 56.62 -79.72 -35.73
N THR A 345 56.80 -80.13 -34.46
CA THR A 345 57.62 -81.29 -34.09
C THR A 345 57.14 -82.57 -34.79
N ARG A 346 55.83 -82.88 -34.74
CA ARG A 346 55.26 -84.03 -35.46
C ARG A 346 55.42 -83.96 -36.98
N THR A 347 55.48 -82.76 -37.55
CA THR A 347 55.76 -82.56 -38.98
C THR A 347 57.23 -82.86 -39.29
N THR A 348 58.16 -82.47 -38.42
CA THR A 348 59.57 -82.88 -38.52
C THR A 348 59.75 -84.40 -38.36
N GLU A 349 59.12 -85.02 -37.35
CA GLU A 349 59.08 -86.48 -37.16
C GLU A 349 58.54 -87.19 -38.41
N LYS A 350 57.40 -86.73 -38.94
CA LYS A 350 56.80 -87.26 -40.17
C LYS A 350 57.76 -87.14 -41.35
N ASN A 351 58.45 -86.02 -41.51
CA ASN A 351 59.39 -85.81 -42.61
C ASN A 351 60.64 -86.72 -42.47
N GLN A 352 61.14 -86.94 -41.25
CA GLN A 352 62.21 -87.90 -40.97
C GLN A 352 61.78 -89.35 -41.25
N LEU A 353 60.57 -89.73 -40.86
CA LEU A 353 59.98 -91.04 -41.15
C LEU A 353 59.75 -91.22 -42.66
N GLN A 354 59.25 -90.21 -43.36
CA GLN A 354 59.10 -90.18 -44.82
C GLN A 354 60.47 -90.39 -45.50
N GLN A 355 61.51 -89.67 -45.06
CA GLN A 355 62.86 -89.83 -45.58
C GLN A 355 63.40 -91.25 -45.34
N SER A 356 63.28 -91.76 -44.10
CA SER A 356 63.67 -93.14 -43.74
C SER A 356 62.94 -94.18 -44.57
N LEU A 357 61.64 -93.97 -44.84
CA LEU A 357 60.82 -94.85 -45.68
C LEU A 357 61.26 -94.79 -47.15
N THR A 358 61.63 -93.62 -47.69
CA THR A 358 62.23 -93.54 -49.04
C THR A 358 63.61 -94.23 -49.11
N THR A 359 64.42 -94.19 -48.05
CA THR A 359 65.68 -94.94 -47.96
C THR A 359 65.43 -96.44 -47.94
N ARG A 360 64.54 -96.94 -47.06
CA ARG A 360 64.13 -98.36 -47.05
C ARG A 360 63.50 -98.82 -48.36
N THR A 361 62.82 -97.92 -49.08
CA THR A 361 62.29 -98.20 -50.43
C THR A 361 63.43 -98.42 -51.42
N LYS A 362 64.45 -97.55 -51.44
CA LYS A 362 65.65 -97.73 -52.28
C LYS A 362 66.41 -99.02 -51.94
N GLU A 363 66.60 -99.33 -50.66
CA GLU A 363 67.23 -100.57 -50.20
C GLU A 363 66.43 -101.81 -50.65
N ARG A 364 65.09 -101.79 -50.50
CA ARG A 364 64.20 -102.85 -50.99
C ARG A 364 64.37 -103.04 -52.49
N ASP A 365 64.38 -101.95 -53.26
CA ASP A 365 64.45 -102.01 -54.73
C ASP A 365 65.83 -102.51 -55.20
N GLN A 366 66.90 -102.16 -54.48
CA GLN A 366 68.24 -102.74 -54.66
C GLN A 366 68.23 -104.25 -54.37
N LEU A 367 67.71 -104.67 -53.20
CA LEU A 367 67.60 -106.08 -52.82
C LEU A 367 66.74 -106.89 -53.80
N GLN A 368 65.65 -106.31 -54.30
CA GLN A 368 64.75 -106.92 -55.28
C GLN A 368 65.44 -107.07 -56.66
N ASN A 369 66.30 -106.12 -57.04
CA ASN A 369 67.15 -106.27 -58.23
C ASN A 369 68.24 -107.33 -58.04
N SER A 370 68.92 -107.36 -56.88
CA SER A 370 69.87 -108.42 -56.53
C SER A 370 69.22 -109.81 -56.52
N LEU A 371 68.00 -109.93 -55.99
CA LEU A 371 67.21 -111.17 -56.02
C LEU A 371 66.85 -111.58 -57.47
N LYS A 372 66.53 -110.62 -58.34
CA LYS A 372 66.28 -110.87 -59.77
C LYS A 372 67.54 -111.39 -60.47
N VAL A 373 68.72 -110.82 -60.19
CA VAL A 373 70.01 -111.29 -60.71
C VAL A 373 70.31 -112.71 -60.20
N ALA A 374 70.24 -112.94 -58.89
CA ALA A 374 70.48 -114.26 -58.29
C ALA A 374 69.49 -115.32 -58.80
N THR A 375 68.25 -114.94 -59.12
CA THR A 375 67.27 -115.85 -59.75
C THR A 375 67.66 -116.20 -61.19
N ALA A 376 68.13 -115.23 -61.98
CA ALA A 376 68.64 -115.49 -63.33
C ALA A 376 69.91 -116.36 -63.32
N GLU A 377 70.81 -116.17 -62.35
CA GLU A 377 71.98 -117.04 -62.15
C GLU A 377 71.58 -118.45 -61.73
N LYS A 378 70.64 -118.59 -60.78
CA LYS A 378 70.02 -119.87 -60.38
C LYS A 378 69.44 -120.61 -61.58
N ASP A 379 68.69 -119.95 -62.46
CA ASP A 379 68.09 -120.61 -63.62
C ASP A 379 69.13 -120.94 -64.71
N LYS A 380 70.18 -120.13 -64.86
CA LYS A 380 71.35 -120.44 -65.70
C LYS A 380 72.10 -121.68 -65.17
N LEU A 381 72.31 -121.78 -63.85
CA LEU A 381 72.88 -122.94 -63.18
C LEU A 381 71.98 -124.18 -63.30
N LYS A 382 70.67 -124.03 -63.12
CA LYS A 382 69.67 -125.11 -63.28
C LYS A 382 69.67 -125.67 -64.70
N ASN A 383 69.77 -124.82 -65.72
CA ASN A 383 69.87 -125.25 -67.11
C ASN A 383 71.20 -125.97 -67.40
N SER A 384 72.32 -125.50 -66.83
CA SER A 384 73.61 -126.19 -66.90
C SER A 384 73.57 -127.58 -66.21
N LEU A 385 72.96 -127.66 -65.02
CA LEU A 385 72.75 -128.90 -64.27
C LEU A 385 71.87 -129.89 -65.04
N ASN A 386 70.76 -129.42 -65.65
CA ASN A 386 69.92 -130.25 -66.51
C ASN A 386 70.66 -130.81 -67.73
N SER A 387 71.64 -130.05 -68.27
CA SER A 387 72.52 -130.54 -69.33
C SER A 387 73.42 -131.68 -68.83
N LYS A 388 74.08 -131.49 -67.68
CA LYS A 388 74.94 -132.52 -67.06
C LYS A 388 74.17 -133.75 -66.55
N ILE A 389 72.89 -133.62 -66.20
CA ILE A 389 72.01 -134.76 -65.91
C ILE A 389 71.81 -135.63 -67.17
N LYS A 390 71.54 -135.04 -68.34
CA LYS A 390 71.43 -135.80 -69.60
C LYS A 390 72.73 -136.52 -69.96
N GLU A 391 73.87 -135.85 -69.78
CA GLU A 391 75.20 -136.40 -70.04
C GLU A 391 75.50 -137.60 -69.11
N ARG A 392 75.17 -137.49 -67.81
CA ARG A 392 75.21 -138.59 -66.83
C ARG A 392 74.35 -139.77 -67.28
N ASP A 393 73.10 -139.53 -67.70
CA ASP A 393 72.14 -140.60 -67.99
C ASP A 393 72.54 -141.41 -69.24
N GLN A 394 73.15 -140.76 -70.24
CA GLN A 394 73.76 -141.44 -71.39
C GLN A 394 74.95 -142.32 -70.99
N LEU A 395 75.78 -141.88 -70.03
CA LEU A 395 76.89 -142.68 -69.50
C LEU A 395 76.41 -143.84 -68.63
N GLN A 396 75.39 -143.63 -67.80
CA GLN A 396 74.83 -144.66 -66.93
C GLN A 396 74.23 -145.82 -67.72
N ASN A 397 73.51 -145.55 -68.82
CA ASN A 397 72.99 -146.63 -69.67
C ASN A 397 74.13 -147.47 -70.29
N ARG A 398 75.21 -146.85 -70.78
CA ARG A 398 76.37 -147.59 -71.30
C ARG A 398 77.06 -148.44 -70.22
N LEU A 399 77.13 -147.96 -68.99
CA LEU A 399 77.69 -148.70 -67.86
C LEU A 399 76.82 -149.90 -67.46
N ASN A 400 75.50 -149.75 -67.50
CA ASN A 400 74.55 -150.82 -67.17
C ASN A 400 74.65 -151.99 -68.17
N THR A 401 74.71 -151.70 -69.48
CA THR A 401 74.89 -152.73 -70.53
C THR A 401 76.18 -153.53 -70.31
N MET A 402 77.33 -152.88 -70.10
CA MET A 402 78.62 -153.54 -69.87
C MET A 402 78.78 -154.19 -68.48
N THR A 403 77.73 -154.20 -67.66
CA THR A 403 77.72 -154.86 -66.35
C THR A 403 76.84 -156.12 -66.37
N ALA A 404 75.70 -156.08 -67.07
CA ALA A 404 74.78 -157.22 -67.21
C ALA A 404 75.44 -158.47 -67.85
N GLU A 405 76.43 -158.30 -68.73
CA GLU A 405 77.12 -159.40 -69.41
C GLU A 405 78.27 -160.03 -68.58
N ARG A 406 78.71 -159.39 -67.50
CA ARG A 406 79.97 -159.71 -66.80
C ARG A 406 79.80 -160.71 -65.66
N ASP A 407 78.77 -160.52 -64.85
CA ASP A 407 78.66 -161.14 -63.53
C ASP A 407 78.40 -162.67 -63.53
N PRO A 408 77.81 -163.31 -64.57
CA PRO A 408 77.76 -164.78 -64.66
C PRO A 408 79.15 -165.46 -64.73
N ILE A 409 80.18 -164.76 -65.22
CA ILE A 409 81.52 -165.32 -65.44
C ILE A 409 82.37 -165.24 -64.16
N LYS A 410 82.25 -164.14 -63.40
CA LYS A 410 83.12 -163.87 -62.25
C LYS A 410 82.95 -164.85 -61.08
N THR A 411 81.75 -165.40 -60.92
CA THR A 411 81.38 -166.27 -59.77
C THR A 411 82.02 -167.67 -59.83
N ARG A 412 82.53 -168.12 -60.99
CA ARG A 412 83.06 -169.49 -61.16
C ARG A 412 84.54 -169.68 -60.83
N LEU A 413 85.28 -168.61 -60.49
CA LEU A 413 86.75 -168.67 -60.27
C LEU A 413 87.18 -168.88 -58.81
N ASN A 414 86.39 -168.42 -57.83
CA ASN A 414 86.80 -168.33 -56.42
C ASN A 414 86.88 -169.65 -55.63
N LEU A 415 86.95 -170.82 -56.28
CA LEU A 415 86.99 -172.14 -55.63
C LEU A 415 88.37 -172.82 -55.66
N TYR A 416 89.32 -172.38 -56.51
CA TYR A 416 90.58 -173.11 -56.72
C TYR A 416 91.74 -172.72 -55.78
N GLU A 417 91.71 -171.52 -55.19
CA GLU A 417 92.90 -170.91 -54.54
C GLU A 417 93.11 -171.29 -53.06
N LYS A 418 92.23 -172.08 -52.44
CA LYS A 418 92.36 -172.45 -51.02
C LYS A 418 93.57 -173.39 -50.79
N PRO A 419 94.49 -173.10 -49.86
CA PRO A 419 95.64 -173.96 -49.57
C PRO A 419 95.29 -175.15 -48.66
N CYS A 420 96.12 -176.21 -48.71
CA CYS A 420 96.06 -177.35 -47.79
C CYS A 420 96.72 -177.03 -46.42
N GLN A 421 96.47 -177.88 -45.42
CA GLN A 421 97.19 -177.84 -44.14
C GLN A 421 98.64 -178.32 -44.30
N ASP A 422 99.55 -177.85 -43.44
CA ASP A 422 100.94 -178.32 -43.42
C ASP A 422 101.04 -179.84 -43.24
N GLY A 423 102.02 -180.43 -43.93
CA GLY A 423 102.18 -181.88 -44.03
C GLY A 423 101.29 -182.56 -45.06
N TRP A 424 100.30 -181.87 -45.65
CA TRP A 424 99.46 -182.39 -46.73
C TRP A 424 99.87 -181.80 -48.09
N LEU A 425 100.00 -182.65 -49.09
CA LEU A 425 100.33 -182.28 -50.46
C LEU A 425 99.04 -181.91 -51.21
N LYS A 426 98.96 -180.72 -51.80
CA LYS A 426 97.82 -180.34 -52.66
C LYS A 426 97.94 -180.95 -54.05
N PHE A 427 96.87 -181.58 -54.54
CA PHE A 427 96.76 -181.99 -55.94
C PHE A 427 95.31 -181.81 -56.43
N GLY A 428 95.12 -180.94 -57.43
CA GLY A 428 93.77 -180.53 -57.85
C GLY A 428 93.07 -179.72 -56.76
N ALA A 429 91.86 -180.15 -56.38
CA ALA A 429 91.11 -179.59 -55.25
C ALA A 429 91.41 -180.30 -53.92
N SER A 430 91.89 -181.55 -53.94
CA SER A 430 92.16 -182.37 -52.75
C SER A 430 93.56 -182.17 -52.17
N CYS A 431 93.69 -182.58 -50.91
CA CYS A 431 94.91 -182.65 -50.11
C CYS A 431 95.21 -184.12 -49.76
N TYR A 432 96.48 -184.53 -49.83
CA TYR A 432 96.90 -185.93 -49.63
C TYR A 432 98.02 -186.07 -48.61
N TYR A 433 98.06 -187.18 -47.87
CA TYR A 433 99.06 -187.47 -46.84
C TYR A 433 99.61 -188.90 -46.97
N LEU A 434 100.94 -189.07 -47.00
CA LEU A 434 101.61 -190.38 -47.02
C LEU A 434 102.12 -190.74 -45.62
N SER A 435 101.87 -191.97 -45.18
CA SER A 435 102.33 -192.45 -43.87
C SER A 435 103.86 -192.59 -43.79
N THR A 436 104.38 -192.34 -42.59
CA THR A 436 105.76 -192.66 -42.19
C THR A 436 105.88 -194.02 -41.50
N THR A 437 104.75 -194.60 -41.09
CA THR A 437 104.64 -195.89 -40.40
C THR A 437 104.00 -196.96 -41.30
N LEU A 438 104.44 -198.20 -41.11
CA LEU A 438 103.88 -199.38 -41.75
C LEU A 438 102.72 -199.89 -40.88
N ASP A 439 101.57 -200.15 -41.48
CA ASP A 439 100.37 -200.66 -40.80
C ASP A 439 99.59 -201.62 -41.73
N THR A 440 98.65 -202.38 -41.18
CA THR A 440 97.63 -203.06 -42.00
C THR A 440 96.70 -202.03 -42.65
N ALA A 441 96.06 -202.38 -43.77
CA ALA A 441 95.20 -201.43 -44.49
C ALA A 441 94.04 -200.89 -43.63
N ALA A 442 93.49 -201.72 -42.73
CA ALA A 442 92.43 -201.33 -41.82
C ALA A 442 92.89 -200.26 -40.80
N GLU A 443 94.09 -200.42 -40.23
CA GLU A 443 94.66 -199.46 -39.28
C GLU A 443 95.11 -198.17 -39.98
N GLY A 444 95.68 -198.27 -41.18
CA GLY A 444 95.95 -197.11 -42.03
C GLY A 444 94.68 -196.30 -42.34
N ARG A 445 93.56 -196.98 -42.64
CA ARG A 445 92.25 -196.34 -42.83
C ARG A 445 91.74 -195.65 -41.56
N ARG A 446 91.90 -196.30 -40.39
CA ARG A 446 91.55 -195.74 -39.09
C ARG A 446 92.28 -194.39 -38.86
N LYS A 447 93.59 -194.36 -39.09
CA LYS A 447 94.42 -193.15 -38.98
C LYS A 447 94.05 -192.06 -40.00
N CYS A 448 93.69 -192.43 -41.24
CA CYS A 448 93.17 -191.45 -42.20
C CYS A 448 91.87 -190.77 -41.75
N LYS A 449 90.95 -191.54 -41.14
CA LYS A 449 89.72 -190.99 -40.55
C LYS A 449 90.00 -190.02 -39.40
N GLU A 450 90.95 -190.35 -38.52
CA GLU A 450 91.38 -189.49 -37.42
C GLU A 450 91.92 -188.12 -37.89
N MET A 451 92.56 -188.07 -39.07
CA MET A 451 93.07 -186.81 -39.65
C MET A 451 92.06 -186.08 -40.57
N GLY A 452 90.80 -186.51 -40.57
CA GLY A 452 89.71 -185.90 -41.31
C GLY A 452 89.64 -186.27 -42.80
N GLY A 453 90.14 -187.46 -43.18
CA GLY A 453 90.08 -187.97 -44.55
C GLY A 453 89.57 -189.41 -44.65
N ASP A 454 89.97 -190.11 -45.70
CA ASP A 454 89.93 -191.57 -45.81
C ASP A 454 91.21 -192.05 -46.52
N LEU A 455 91.41 -193.36 -46.68
CA LEU A 455 92.42 -193.85 -47.64
C LEU A 455 92.08 -193.32 -49.05
N VAL A 456 93.11 -192.97 -49.83
CA VAL A 456 92.92 -192.29 -51.12
C VAL A 456 92.01 -193.03 -52.10
N VAL A 457 91.11 -192.28 -52.74
CA VAL A 457 90.08 -192.73 -53.68
C VAL A 457 90.44 -192.27 -55.08
N ILE A 458 91.12 -193.12 -55.86
CA ILE A 458 91.79 -192.69 -57.09
C ILE A 458 90.77 -192.50 -58.22
N ASN A 459 90.30 -191.26 -58.36
CA ASN A 459 89.24 -190.84 -59.27
C ASN A 459 89.74 -190.41 -60.66
N SER A 460 91.03 -190.13 -60.82
CA SER A 460 91.59 -189.71 -62.12
C SER A 460 92.93 -190.36 -62.49
N GLN A 461 93.24 -190.40 -63.79
CA GLN A 461 94.53 -190.89 -64.29
C GLN A 461 95.71 -190.03 -63.79
N ALA A 462 95.51 -188.71 -63.67
CA ALA A 462 96.55 -187.79 -63.21
C ALA A 462 96.86 -188.00 -61.71
N GLU A 463 95.83 -188.30 -60.92
CA GLU A 463 95.93 -188.67 -59.51
C GLU A 463 96.58 -190.05 -59.32
N GLN A 464 96.22 -191.06 -60.12
CA GLN A 464 96.91 -192.36 -60.12
C GLN A 464 98.42 -192.20 -60.34
N ILE A 465 98.81 -191.32 -61.26
CA ILE A 465 100.22 -191.00 -61.54
C ILE A 465 100.86 -190.30 -60.33
N PHE A 466 100.16 -189.37 -59.68
CA PHE A 466 100.60 -188.68 -58.47
C PHE A 466 100.85 -189.65 -57.29
N ILE A 467 99.87 -190.51 -56.95
CA ILE A 467 100.02 -191.47 -55.82
C ILE A 467 101.10 -192.53 -56.11
N ASN A 468 101.19 -193.04 -57.35
CA ASN A 468 102.31 -193.94 -57.72
C ASN A 468 103.68 -193.23 -57.75
N GLY A 469 103.70 -191.90 -57.80
CA GLY A 469 104.90 -191.07 -57.72
C GLY A 469 105.71 -191.27 -56.43
N PHE A 470 105.07 -191.70 -55.33
CA PHE A 470 105.76 -192.02 -54.08
C PHE A 470 106.69 -193.24 -54.17
N LYS A 471 106.48 -194.15 -55.14
CA LYS A 471 107.28 -195.36 -55.38
C LYS A 471 107.54 -196.22 -54.13
N LYS A 472 106.53 -196.34 -53.26
CA LYS A 472 106.50 -197.27 -52.11
C LYS A 472 105.45 -198.36 -52.34
N ASN A 473 105.45 -199.40 -51.49
CA ASN A 473 104.26 -200.24 -51.36
C ASN A 473 103.27 -199.48 -50.48
N ILE A 474 102.08 -199.17 -51.01
CA ILE A 474 101.09 -198.29 -50.38
C ILE A 474 99.72 -198.94 -50.43
N TRP A 475 99.05 -199.06 -49.29
CA TRP A 475 97.62 -199.34 -49.20
C TRP A 475 96.80 -198.16 -49.72
N ILE A 476 95.88 -198.45 -50.64
CA ILE A 476 94.91 -197.51 -51.21
C ILE A 476 93.51 -197.84 -50.70
N GLY A 477 92.54 -196.95 -50.90
CA GLY A 477 91.20 -197.04 -50.32
C GLY A 477 90.28 -198.09 -50.94
N ALA A 478 90.68 -199.35 -51.02
CA ALA A 478 89.87 -200.43 -51.58
C ALA A 478 89.15 -201.27 -50.51
N THR A 479 87.92 -201.68 -50.80
CA THR A 479 87.18 -202.75 -50.11
C THR A 479 86.61 -203.74 -51.15
N ILE A 480 86.31 -204.97 -50.72
CA ILE A 480 85.72 -206.01 -51.57
C ILE A 480 84.43 -206.54 -50.96
N GLU A 481 83.33 -206.43 -51.70
CA GLU A 481 82.01 -206.93 -51.29
C GLU A 481 81.45 -207.86 -52.36
N LYS A 482 81.10 -209.09 -51.97
CA LYS A 482 80.51 -210.12 -52.84
C LYS A 482 81.28 -210.40 -54.15
N GLY A 483 82.58 -210.09 -54.18
CA GLY A 483 83.47 -210.24 -55.34
C GLY A 483 83.67 -208.98 -56.19
N SER A 484 83.02 -207.86 -55.86
CA SER A 484 83.21 -206.57 -56.53
C SER A 484 84.07 -205.62 -55.68
N TRP A 485 84.90 -204.83 -56.34
CA TRP A 485 85.77 -203.83 -55.70
C TRP A 485 85.09 -202.46 -55.64
N PHE A 486 85.14 -201.85 -54.46
CA PHE A 486 84.64 -200.51 -54.18
C PHE A 486 85.72 -199.67 -53.52
N TRP A 487 85.62 -198.37 -53.69
CA TRP A 487 86.38 -197.40 -52.94
C TRP A 487 85.81 -197.23 -51.52
N VAL A 488 86.64 -196.73 -50.61
CA VAL A 488 86.29 -196.49 -49.20
C VAL A 488 85.18 -195.46 -48.99
N ASP A 489 84.92 -194.59 -49.96
CA ASP A 489 83.78 -193.67 -50.00
C ASP A 489 82.45 -194.34 -50.46
N SER A 490 82.48 -195.65 -50.73
CA SER A 490 81.38 -196.48 -51.27
C SER A 490 81.11 -196.32 -52.77
N THR A 491 81.97 -195.62 -53.53
CA THR A 491 81.85 -195.60 -55.00
C THR A 491 82.41 -196.88 -55.62
N ALA A 492 81.83 -197.35 -56.73
CA ALA A 492 82.33 -198.51 -57.46
C ALA A 492 83.59 -198.15 -58.27
N PHE A 493 84.54 -199.08 -58.39
CA PHE A 493 85.74 -198.92 -59.21
C PHE A 493 85.38 -198.71 -60.70
N GLN A 494 85.32 -197.46 -61.17
CA GLN A 494 85.03 -197.14 -62.57
C GLN A 494 86.21 -197.39 -63.52
N THR A 495 87.42 -197.06 -63.06
CA THR A 495 88.69 -197.32 -63.76
C THR A 495 89.63 -198.02 -62.80
N THR A 496 90.38 -199.02 -63.28
CA THR A 496 91.26 -199.83 -62.44
C THR A 496 92.66 -199.92 -63.02
N TYR A 497 93.67 -199.85 -62.15
CA TYR A 497 95.09 -199.84 -62.53
C TYR A 497 95.83 -201.10 -62.08
N TRP A 498 95.19 -202.27 -62.25
CA TRP A 498 95.74 -203.58 -61.90
C TRP A 498 97.04 -203.91 -62.66
N MET A 499 97.98 -204.52 -61.95
CA MET A 499 99.18 -205.12 -62.53
C MET A 499 98.82 -206.35 -63.37
N THR A 500 99.61 -206.66 -64.40
CA THR A 500 99.36 -207.80 -65.29
C THR A 500 99.25 -209.12 -64.52
N GLY A 501 98.07 -209.74 -64.56
CA GLY A 501 97.78 -210.99 -63.84
C GLY A 501 97.28 -210.82 -62.40
N GLU A 502 96.96 -209.60 -61.97
CA GLU A 502 96.20 -209.30 -60.75
C GLU A 502 94.72 -208.98 -61.08
N PRO A 503 93.77 -209.11 -60.14
CA PRO A 503 93.93 -209.52 -58.74
C PRO A 503 94.02 -211.05 -58.54
N LYS A 504 95.03 -211.51 -57.80
CA LYS A 504 95.14 -212.92 -57.38
C LYS A 504 94.47 -213.14 -56.02
N LEU A 505 93.23 -213.61 -56.04
CA LEU A 505 92.50 -213.95 -54.81
C LEU A 505 93.11 -215.20 -54.16
N VAL A 506 93.72 -215.02 -52.98
CA VAL A 506 94.18 -216.12 -52.12
C VAL A 506 92.97 -216.73 -51.42
N LYS A 507 92.95 -218.04 -51.22
CA LYS A 507 91.88 -218.68 -50.42
C LYS A 507 91.97 -218.29 -48.94
N ASP A 508 90.83 -218.44 -48.29
CA ASP A 508 90.61 -218.39 -46.83
C ASP A 508 90.67 -217.00 -46.14
N GLU A 509 91.17 -215.94 -46.78
CA GLU A 509 91.07 -214.55 -46.26
C GLU A 509 90.83 -213.50 -47.36
N PRO A 510 90.07 -212.42 -47.10
CA PRO A 510 89.87 -211.32 -48.05
C PRO A 510 91.17 -210.51 -48.26
N PRO A 511 91.61 -210.25 -49.51
CA PRO A 511 92.85 -209.53 -49.78
C PRO A 511 92.67 -208.01 -49.75
N CYS A 512 93.74 -207.29 -49.40
CA CYS A 512 93.84 -205.84 -49.46
C CYS A 512 94.51 -205.40 -50.78
N VAL A 513 94.17 -204.21 -51.28
CA VAL A 513 94.75 -203.65 -52.52
C VAL A 513 95.81 -202.62 -52.22
N GLY A 514 97.00 -202.83 -52.76
CA GLY A 514 98.10 -201.87 -52.65
C GLY A 514 98.74 -201.55 -53.99
N ILE A 515 99.22 -200.31 -54.14
CA ILE A 515 100.18 -199.93 -55.17
C ILE A 515 101.51 -200.63 -54.87
N SER A 516 102.15 -201.18 -55.91
CA SER A 516 103.39 -201.93 -55.82
C SER A 516 104.59 -201.08 -56.23
N LYS A 517 105.61 -200.96 -55.36
CA LYS A 517 106.83 -200.16 -55.65
C LYS A 517 107.60 -200.62 -56.90
N MET A 518 107.38 -201.85 -57.35
CA MET A 518 108.05 -202.47 -58.51
C MET A 518 107.27 -202.25 -59.83
N ALA A 519 106.19 -201.48 -59.81
CA ALA A 519 105.48 -201.08 -61.02
C ALA A 519 106.25 -199.98 -61.77
N SER A 520 106.73 -200.33 -62.98
CA SER A 520 107.27 -199.37 -63.94
C SER A 520 106.17 -198.45 -64.47
N ASP A 521 105.11 -199.03 -65.03
CA ASP A 521 103.89 -198.36 -65.50
C ASP A 521 103.03 -197.88 -64.31
N PRO A 522 102.77 -196.57 -64.14
CA PRO A 522 101.90 -196.08 -63.07
C PRO A 522 100.46 -196.59 -63.18
N LEU A 523 99.98 -196.91 -64.39
CA LEU A 523 98.62 -197.32 -64.67
C LEU A 523 98.43 -198.84 -64.60
N LYS A 524 99.47 -199.60 -64.23
CA LYS A 524 99.42 -201.06 -63.99
C LYS A 524 100.17 -201.44 -62.71
N SER A 525 99.80 -200.78 -61.60
CA SER A 525 100.56 -200.77 -60.35
C SER A 525 99.86 -201.44 -59.17
N TRP A 526 98.55 -201.67 -59.21
CA TRP A 526 97.79 -202.28 -58.12
C TRP A 526 97.93 -203.80 -58.07
N LYS A 527 97.96 -204.37 -56.87
CA LYS A 527 97.97 -205.83 -56.61
C LYS A 527 97.05 -206.18 -55.45
N ALA A 528 96.43 -207.35 -55.47
CA ALA A 528 95.65 -207.89 -54.36
C ALA A 528 96.55 -208.84 -53.56
N VAL A 529 96.83 -208.53 -52.28
CA VAL A 529 97.71 -209.34 -51.43
C VAL A 529 97.17 -209.43 -50.00
N LYS A 530 97.69 -210.37 -49.19
CA LYS A 530 97.34 -210.46 -47.76
C LYS A 530 97.59 -209.12 -47.06
N CYS A 531 96.72 -208.77 -46.11
CA CYS A 531 96.67 -207.48 -45.43
C CYS A 531 97.79 -207.27 -44.37
N VAL A 532 99.04 -207.49 -44.78
CA VAL A 532 100.26 -207.28 -43.98
C VAL A 532 100.61 -205.79 -43.82
N GLU A 533 101.65 -205.48 -43.06
CA GLU A 533 102.08 -204.09 -42.85
C GLU A 533 102.70 -203.48 -44.11
N ASN A 534 102.15 -202.35 -44.58
CA ASN A 534 102.70 -201.49 -45.63
C ASN A 534 102.42 -200.01 -45.28
N LEU A 535 102.97 -199.06 -46.03
CA LEU A 535 102.58 -197.65 -45.90
C LEU A 535 101.14 -197.46 -46.40
N TRP A 536 100.53 -196.33 -46.09
CA TRP A 536 99.17 -195.96 -46.51
C TRP A 536 99.13 -194.49 -46.92
N VAL A 537 98.17 -194.13 -47.78
CA VAL A 537 97.96 -192.73 -48.21
C VAL A 537 96.52 -192.31 -47.99
N CYS A 538 96.34 -191.13 -47.39
CA CYS A 538 95.05 -190.51 -47.17
C CYS A 538 94.74 -189.40 -48.18
N GLU A 539 93.46 -189.10 -48.34
CA GLU A 539 92.92 -187.95 -49.08
C GLU A 539 91.85 -187.22 -48.25
N LYS A 540 91.75 -185.90 -48.42
CA LYS A 540 90.58 -185.07 -48.05
C LYS A 540 90.46 -183.83 -48.95
N ALA A 541 89.26 -183.25 -49.04
CA ALA A 541 88.97 -182.00 -49.76
C ALA A 541 88.90 -180.77 -48.83
#